data_AF-U6GGE6-F1
#
_entry.id   AF-U6GGE6-F1
#
_cell.length_a   1.000
_cell.length_b   1.000
_cell.length_c   1.000
_cell.angle_alpha   90.00
_cell.angle_beta   90.00
_cell.angle_gamma   90.00
#
_symmetry.space_group_name_H-M   'P 1'
#
loop_
_entity.id
_entity.type
_entity.pdbx_description
1 polymer ?
#
loop_
_entity_poly.entity_id
_entity_poly.type
_entity_poly.pdbx_seq_one_letter_code
_entity_poly.pdbx_strand_id
1 'polypeptide(L)'
;MDPNSNCTLFIAEGKGGLPSAAAIQKKLENPQDDIKAEGMQELITGLVQGEPFDYLLVTVIRFCISSSSKRVKKLFLLCLEVIQKTDAKGKLKEELILVCNGLRGDLLSPNEYLRGAALKLVAKIREQKVVEPLLEAVVKNLGLIVKDSPAQLRASLCGVLCFLFTSIFWL
;
A
#
# COMPACT_ATOMS: atom_id res chain seq x y z
N MET A 1 -23.39 -7.43 20.68
CA MET A 1 -23.51 -6.82 19.34
C MET A 1 -24.32 -5.55 19.54
N ASP A 2 -23.63 -4.42 19.63
CA ASP A 2 -24.25 -3.14 19.97
C ASP A 2 -25.03 -2.58 18.77
N PRO A 3 -26.28 -2.12 18.95
CA PRO A 3 -27.16 -1.66 17.87
C PRO A 3 -26.83 -0.25 17.33
N ASN A 4 -25.72 0.36 17.76
CA ASN A 4 -25.31 1.74 17.41
C ASN A 4 -24.02 1.82 16.57
N SER A 5 -23.59 0.73 15.92
CA SER A 5 -22.55 0.83 14.90
C SER A 5 -23.15 1.49 13.66
N ASN A 6 -23.03 2.81 13.55
CA ASN A 6 -23.34 3.56 12.35
C ASN A 6 -22.42 3.08 11.22
N CYS A 7 -22.87 2.07 10.47
CA CYS A 7 -22.21 1.59 9.27
C CYS A 7 -22.55 2.57 8.14
N THR A 8 -21.56 3.38 7.72
CA THR A 8 -21.69 4.17 6.50
C THR A 8 -21.73 3.23 5.30
N LEU A 9 -22.93 2.88 4.84
CA LEU A 9 -23.13 2.14 3.60
C LEU A 9 -22.78 3.07 2.43
N PHE A 10 -21.63 2.86 1.80
CA PHE A 10 -21.27 3.55 0.58
C PHE A 10 -22.04 2.93 -0.59
N ILE A 11 -23.15 3.56 -0.96
CA ILE A 11 -23.91 3.21 -2.17
C ILE A 11 -23.23 3.93 -3.34
N ALA A 12 -22.54 3.18 -4.20
CA ALA A 12 -22.02 3.72 -5.44
C ALA A 12 -23.19 3.99 -6.41
N GLU A 13 -23.48 5.25 -6.71
CA GLU A 13 -24.36 5.59 -7.83
C GLU A 13 -23.63 5.43 -9.17
N GLY A 14 -24.03 4.41 -9.93
CA GLY A 14 -24.04 4.42 -11.40
C GLY A 14 -22.73 4.60 -12.15
N LYS A 15 -22.12 3.47 -12.57
CA LYS A 15 -21.77 3.17 -13.97
C LYS A 15 -21.11 1.79 -14.06
N GLY A 16 -21.85 0.81 -14.60
CA GLY A 16 -21.34 -0.50 -14.99
C GLY A 16 -21.16 -1.47 -13.83
N GLY A 17 -21.55 -2.72 -14.02
CA GLY A 17 -21.24 -3.77 -13.05
C GLY A 17 -19.74 -3.84 -12.76
N LEU A 18 -19.38 -4.28 -11.56
CA LEU A 18 -17.99 -4.53 -11.17
C LEU A 18 -17.22 -5.22 -12.31
N PRO A 19 -16.13 -4.62 -12.82
CA PRO A 19 -15.36 -5.24 -13.88
C PRO A 19 -14.86 -6.59 -13.38
N SER A 20 -15.04 -7.63 -14.19
CA SER A 20 -14.64 -8.97 -13.79
C SER A 20 -13.14 -9.01 -13.50
N ALA A 21 -12.77 -9.82 -12.51
CA ALA A 21 -11.44 -10.38 -12.28
C ALA A 21 -10.47 -10.31 -13.47
N ALA A 22 -10.88 -10.97 -14.56
CA ALA A 22 -10.10 -11.15 -15.77
C ALA A 22 -9.95 -9.87 -16.59
N ALA A 23 -10.96 -8.98 -16.57
CA ALA A 23 -10.88 -7.68 -17.24
C ALA A 23 -9.86 -6.78 -16.54
N ILE A 24 -9.87 -6.75 -15.20
CA ILE A 24 -8.89 -6.01 -14.41
C ILE A 24 -7.48 -6.56 -14.69
N GLN A 25 -7.30 -7.88 -14.66
CA GLN A 25 -6.01 -8.52 -14.97
C GLN A 25 -5.45 -8.08 -16.33
N LYS A 26 -6.28 -8.13 -17.39
CA LYS A 26 -5.88 -7.70 -18.74
C LYS A 26 -5.45 -6.23 -18.79
N LYS A 27 -6.11 -5.35 -18.03
CA LYS A 27 -5.72 -3.93 -17.93
C LYS A 27 -4.37 -3.75 -17.24
N LEU A 28 -4.12 -4.51 -16.18
CA LEU A 28 -2.85 -4.47 -15.43
C LEU A 28 -1.66 -5.00 -16.24
N GLU A 29 -1.90 -5.98 -17.10
CA GLU A 29 -0.88 -6.57 -18.00
C GLU A 29 -0.54 -5.67 -19.20
N ASN A 30 -1.39 -4.68 -19.51
CA ASN A 30 -1.17 -3.79 -20.65
C ASN A 30 0.10 -2.94 -20.47
N PRO A 31 0.95 -2.74 -21.49
CA PRO A 31 2.14 -1.90 -21.37
C PRO A 31 1.86 -0.42 -21.12
N GLN A 32 0.69 0.10 -21.51
CA GLN A 32 0.32 1.51 -21.35
C GLN A 32 -0.01 1.84 -19.89
N ASP A 33 0.72 2.80 -19.31
CA ASP A 33 0.58 3.16 -17.90
C ASP A 33 -0.79 3.78 -17.56
N ASP A 34 -1.47 4.44 -18.51
CA ASP A 34 -2.82 4.98 -18.29
C ASP A 34 -3.87 3.87 -18.12
N ILE A 35 -3.80 2.83 -18.94
CA ILE A 35 -4.69 1.66 -18.85
C ILE A 35 -4.43 0.88 -17.55
N LYS A 36 -3.15 0.75 -17.15
CA LYS A 36 -2.81 0.18 -15.84
C LYS A 36 -3.40 1.01 -14.70
N ALA A 37 -3.31 2.33 -14.79
CA ALA A 37 -3.85 3.21 -13.75
C ALA A 37 -5.37 3.04 -13.60
N GLU A 38 -6.11 2.93 -14.72
CA GLU A 38 -7.55 2.62 -14.69
C GLU A 38 -7.82 1.25 -14.06
N GLY A 39 -7.08 0.21 -14.46
CA GLY A 39 -7.20 -1.13 -13.88
C GLY A 39 -6.92 -1.15 -12.37
N MET A 40 -5.94 -0.36 -11.91
CA MET A 40 -5.66 -0.20 -10.48
C MET A 40 -6.79 0.51 -9.73
N GLN A 41 -7.41 1.54 -10.32
CA GLN A 41 -8.55 2.23 -9.71
C GLN A 41 -9.77 1.29 -9.58
N GLU A 42 -10.04 0.49 -10.60
CA GLU A 42 -11.09 -0.53 -10.57
C GLU A 42 -10.82 -1.59 -9.50
N LEU A 43 -9.58 -2.07 -9.42
CA LEU A 43 -9.16 -3.01 -8.38
C LEU A 43 -9.37 -2.46 -6.98
N ILE A 44 -8.90 -1.24 -6.71
CA ILE A 44 -9.07 -0.58 -5.40
C ILE A 44 -10.54 -0.44 -5.05
N THR A 45 -11.36 0.00 -6.01
CA THR A 45 -12.80 0.17 -5.80
C THR A 45 -13.46 -1.15 -5.42
N GLY A 46 -13.13 -2.23 -6.13
CA GLY A 46 -13.65 -3.56 -5.81
C GLY A 46 -13.14 -4.11 -4.47
N LEU A 47 -11.87 -3.89 -4.12
CA LEU A 47 -11.32 -4.26 -2.80
C LEU A 47 -12.05 -3.53 -1.65
N VAL A 48 -12.34 -2.24 -1.82
CA VAL A 48 -13.09 -1.45 -0.82
C VAL A 48 -14.54 -1.92 -0.70
N GLN A 49 -15.13 -2.45 -1.78
CA GLN A 49 -16.46 -3.05 -1.78
C GLN A 49 -16.50 -4.46 -1.15
N GLY A 50 -15.35 -5.04 -0.81
CA GLY A 50 -15.25 -6.33 -0.13
C GLY A 50 -15.07 -7.54 -1.06
N GLU A 51 -14.83 -7.32 -2.35
CA GLU A 51 -14.55 -8.41 -3.29
C GLU A 51 -13.13 -8.97 -3.09
N PRO A 52 -12.97 -10.30 -2.92
CA PRO A 52 -11.66 -10.90 -2.69
C PRO A 52 -10.86 -11.03 -4.00
N PHE A 53 -9.97 -10.08 -4.25
CA PHE A 53 -9.06 -10.05 -5.42
C PHE A 53 -7.66 -10.63 -5.14
N ASP A 54 -7.58 -11.66 -4.29
CA ASP A 54 -6.31 -12.20 -3.80
C ASP A 54 -5.38 -12.70 -4.92
N TYR A 55 -5.92 -13.31 -5.97
CA TYR A 55 -5.14 -13.79 -7.13
C TYR A 55 -4.57 -12.65 -7.99
N LEU A 56 -5.14 -11.44 -7.92
CA LEU A 56 -4.61 -10.28 -8.64
C LEU A 56 -3.38 -9.68 -7.96
N LEU A 57 -3.10 -10.02 -6.71
CA LEU A 57 -1.95 -9.48 -5.98
C LEU A 57 -0.62 -9.76 -6.69
N VAL A 58 -0.44 -10.98 -7.20
CA VAL A 58 0.77 -11.36 -7.96
C VAL A 58 0.89 -10.53 -9.24
N THR A 59 -0.21 -10.31 -9.95
CA THR A 59 -0.26 -9.48 -11.17
C THR A 59 0.10 -8.03 -10.85
N VAL A 60 -0.50 -7.45 -9.80
CA VAL A 60 -0.21 -6.09 -9.36
C VAL A 60 1.27 -5.94 -9.01
N ILE A 61 1.83 -6.87 -8.23
CA ILE A 61 3.25 -6.85 -7.88
C ILE A 61 4.11 -6.91 -9.14
N ARG A 62 3.84 -7.84 -10.06
CA ARG A 62 4.65 -8.02 -11.27
C ARG A 62 4.67 -6.78 -12.17
N PHE A 63 3.53 -6.13 -12.38
CA PHE A 63 3.39 -5.09 -13.40
C PHE A 63 3.41 -3.65 -12.86
N CYS A 64 3.09 -3.46 -11.56
CA CYS A 64 2.98 -2.12 -10.96
C CYS A 64 4.16 -1.76 -10.05
N ILE A 65 4.90 -2.73 -9.50
CA ILE A 65 6.01 -2.45 -8.57
C ILE A 65 7.16 -1.67 -9.22
N SER A 66 7.41 -1.91 -10.51
CA SER A 66 8.49 -1.30 -11.30
C SER A 66 8.01 -0.25 -12.29
N SER A 67 6.74 0.17 -12.21
CA SER A 67 6.21 1.21 -13.12
C SER A 67 6.91 2.55 -12.88
N SER A 68 7.27 3.22 -13.98
CA SER A 68 7.88 4.57 -13.98
C SER A 68 6.84 5.67 -13.71
N SER A 69 5.56 5.39 -14.02
CA SER A 69 4.49 6.37 -13.84
C SER A 69 4.19 6.65 -12.37
N LYS A 70 4.31 7.93 -11.99
CA LYS A 70 3.95 8.43 -10.64
C LYS A 70 2.50 8.10 -10.28
N ARG A 71 1.59 8.10 -11.26
CA ARG A 71 0.16 7.80 -11.05
C ARG A 71 -0.04 6.34 -10.66
N VAL A 72 0.57 5.42 -11.40
CA VAL A 72 0.51 3.97 -11.12
C VAL A 72 1.15 3.68 -9.77
N LYS A 73 2.32 4.25 -9.47
CA LYS A 73 2.99 4.07 -8.17
C LYS A 73 2.15 4.54 -6.98
N LYS A 74 1.48 5.70 -7.10
CA LYS A 74 0.58 6.19 -6.06
C LYS A 74 -0.60 5.25 -5.81
N LEU A 75 -1.21 4.74 -6.89
CA LEU A 75 -2.30 3.77 -6.81
C LEU A 75 -1.83 2.42 -6.24
N PHE A 76 -0.61 1.98 -6.58
CA PHE A 76 0.00 0.79 -6.02
C PHE A 76 0.15 0.90 -4.49
N LEU A 77 0.71 2.00 -3.99
CA LEU A 77 0.83 2.22 -2.54
C LEU A 77 -0.53 2.26 -1.84
N LEU A 78 -1.56 2.87 -2.46
CA LEU A 78 -2.92 2.86 -1.93
C LEU A 78 -3.52 1.44 -1.91
N CYS A 79 -3.29 0.66 -2.95
CA CYS A 79 -3.72 -0.74 -3.03
C CYS A 79 -3.12 -1.55 -1.86
N LEU A 80 -1.84 -1.34 -1.53
CA LEU A 80 -1.20 -2.00 -0.39
C LEU A 80 -1.82 -1.65 0.97
N GLU A 81 -2.45 -0.48 1.10
CA GLU A 81 -3.19 -0.11 2.31
C GLU A 81 -4.47 -0.94 2.48
N VAL A 82 -5.20 -1.21 1.38
CA VAL A 82 -6.51 -1.86 1.41
C VAL A 82 -6.46 -3.39 1.35
N ILE A 83 -5.42 -3.99 0.76
CA ILE A 83 -5.32 -5.46 0.67
C ILE A 83 -5.13 -6.13 2.04
N GLN A 84 -5.69 -7.34 2.14
CA GLN A 84 -5.43 -8.25 3.26
C GLN A 84 -4.02 -8.86 3.13
N LYS A 85 -3.22 -8.70 4.18
CA LYS A 85 -1.80 -9.10 4.24
C LYS A 85 -1.61 -10.54 4.74
N THR A 86 -2.64 -11.08 5.38
CA THR A 86 -2.67 -12.43 5.93
C THR A 86 -3.62 -13.31 5.11
N ASP A 87 -3.31 -14.59 5.05
CA ASP A 87 -4.21 -15.63 4.56
C ASP A 87 -5.30 -15.97 5.59
N ALA A 88 -6.29 -16.80 5.23
CA ALA A 88 -7.39 -17.27 6.07
C ALA A 88 -6.91 -17.94 7.38
N LYS A 89 -5.68 -18.45 7.41
CA LYS A 89 -5.04 -19.05 8.59
C LYS A 89 -4.25 -18.05 9.45
N GLY A 90 -4.26 -16.77 9.11
CA GLY A 90 -3.47 -15.73 9.79
C GLY A 90 -1.98 -15.73 9.46
N LYS A 91 -1.53 -16.56 8.50
CA LYS A 91 -0.13 -16.56 8.02
C LYS A 91 0.07 -15.39 7.04
N LEU A 92 1.21 -14.72 7.12
CA LEU A 92 1.61 -13.68 6.17
C LEU A 92 1.74 -14.27 4.75
N LYS A 93 1.20 -13.58 3.75
CA LYS A 93 1.33 -13.93 2.33
C LYS A 93 2.80 -13.83 1.89
N GLU A 94 3.32 -14.86 1.21
CA GLU A 94 4.74 -14.95 0.83
C GLU A 94 5.10 -13.90 -0.23
N GLU A 95 4.12 -13.48 -1.02
CA GLU A 95 4.21 -12.39 -2.00
C GLU A 95 4.61 -11.05 -1.36
N LEU A 96 4.35 -10.86 -0.07
CA LEU A 96 4.71 -9.63 0.64
C LEU A 96 6.22 -9.42 0.73
N ILE A 97 7.04 -10.46 0.56
CA ILE A 97 8.50 -10.32 0.50
C ILE A 97 8.89 -9.44 -0.70
N LEU A 98 8.25 -9.64 -1.86
CA LEU A 98 8.50 -8.83 -3.05
C LEU A 98 8.03 -7.38 -2.84
N VAL A 99 6.90 -7.21 -2.16
CA VAL A 99 6.39 -5.89 -1.79
C VAL A 99 7.38 -5.15 -0.88
N CYS A 100 7.96 -5.83 0.11
CA CYS A 100 8.97 -5.24 1.00
C CYS A 100 10.18 -4.73 0.21
N ASN A 101 10.68 -5.52 -0.74
CA ASN A 101 11.83 -5.12 -1.56
C ASN A 101 11.53 -3.89 -2.41
N GLY A 102 10.35 -3.82 -3.04
CA GLY A 102 9.93 -2.63 -3.77
C GLY A 102 9.74 -1.42 -2.86
N LEU A 103 9.12 -1.61 -1.70
CA LEU A 103 8.86 -0.54 -0.74
C LEU A 103 10.16 0.01 -0.14
N ARG A 104 11.18 -0.83 0.08
CA ARG A 104 12.53 -0.41 0.44
C ARG A 104 13.12 0.54 -0.61
N GLY A 105 12.94 0.23 -1.90
CA GLY A 105 13.33 1.11 -3.00
C GLY A 105 12.58 2.44 -2.99
N ASP A 106 11.27 2.40 -2.73
CA ASP A 106 10.43 3.61 -2.65
C ASP A 106 10.81 4.51 -1.45
N LEU A 107 11.17 3.93 -0.31
CA LEU A 107 11.66 4.64 0.90
C LEU A 107 13.02 5.32 0.68
N LEU A 108 13.84 4.80 -0.21
CA LEU A 108 15.16 5.35 -0.54
C LEU A 108 15.15 6.15 -1.86
N SER A 109 13.97 6.39 -2.43
CA SER A 109 13.81 7.12 -3.68
C SER A 109 14.29 8.57 -3.54
N PRO A 110 14.92 9.15 -4.58
CA PRO A 110 15.21 10.59 -4.60
C PRO A 110 13.93 11.45 -4.54
N ASN A 111 12.78 10.90 -4.93
CA ASN A 111 11.50 11.62 -4.90
C ASN A 111 10.91 11.67 -3.49
N GLU A 112 10.87 12.85 -2.89
CA GLU A 112 10.39 13.07 -1.52
C GLU A 112 8.90 12.71 -1.33
N TYR A 113 8.07 12.94 -2.35
CA TYR A 113 6.64 12.61 -2.29
C TYR A 113 6.43 11.09 -2.22
N LEU A 114 7.22 10.34 -2.99
CA LEU A 114 7.17 8.88 -2.97
C LEU A 114 7.67 8.34 -1.63
N ARG A 115 8.77 8.90 -1.10
CA ARG A 115 9.30 8.60 0.24
C ARG A 115 8.25 8.84 1.32
N GLY A 116 7.59 10.00 1.31
CA GLY A 116 6.57 10.35 2.31
C GLY A 116 5.35 9.43 2.25
N ALA A 117 4.89 9.08 1.04
CA ALA A 117 3.79 8.13 0.86
C ALA A 117 4.16 6.71 1.33
N ALA A 118 5.37 6.25 1.01
CA ALA A 118 5.88 4.95 1.47
C ALA A 118 6.02 4.91 3.00
N LEU A 119 6.57 5.96 3.63
CA LEU A 119 6.64 6.07 5.10
C LEU A 119 5.25 6.02 5.75
N LYS A 120 4.26 6.72 5.16
CA LYS A 120 2.88 6.69 5.64
C LYS A 120 2.26 5.29 5.56
N LEU A 121 2.54 4.55 4.48
CA LEU A 121 2.11 3.16 4.36
C LEU A 121 2.75 2.29 5.45
N VAL A 122 4.07 2.38 5.64
CA VAL A 122 4.79 1.61 6.66
C VAL A 122 4.24 1.85 8.06
N ALA A 123 3.89 3.11 8.39
CA ALA A 123 3.27 3.47 9.67
C ALA A 123 1.92 2.79 9.93
N LYS A 124 1.25 2.28 8.89
CA LYS A 124 -0.06 1.60 8.99
C LYS A 124 0.04 0.08 8.98
N ILE A 125 1.20 -0.49 8.61
CA ILE A 125 1.41 -1.94 8.58
C ILE A 125 1.53 -2.45 10.01
N ARG A 126 0.76 -3.48 10.35
CA ARG A 126 0.74 -4.06 11.71
C ARG A 126 1.61 -5.30 11.83
N GLU A 127 1.94 -5.91 10.70
CA GLU A 127 2.66 -7.17 10.62
C GLU A 127 4.16 -6.93 10.80
N GLN A 128 4.69 -7.28 11.99
CA GLN A 128 6.10 -7.07 12.35
C GLN A 128 7.08 -7.64 11.31
N LYS A 129 6.80 -8.84 10.79
CA LYS A 129 7.62 -9.52 9.76
C LYS A 129 7.78 -8.72 8.47
N VAL A 130 6.87 -7.79 8.18
CA VAL A 130 6.93 -6.87 7.03
C VAL A 130 7.74 -5.62 7.38
N VAL A 131 7.64 -5.13 8.61
CA VAL A 131 8.28 -3.89 9.07
C VAL A 131 9.77 -4.08 9.35
N GLU A 132 10.17 -5.21 9.93
CA GLU A 132 11.57 -5.56 10.24
C GLU A 132 12.55 -5.33 9.07
N PRO A 133 12.33 -5.87 7.86
CA PRO A 133 13.25 -5.67 6.73
C PRO A 133 13.29 -4.23 6.21
N LEU A 134 12.33 -3.38 6.59
CA LEU A 134 12.22 -1.99 6.16
C LEU A 134 12.86 -1.01 7.15
N LEU A 135 13.16 -1.45 8.39
CA LEU A 135 13.61 -0.58 9.47
C LEU A 135 14.86 0.23 9.10
N GLU A 136 15.85 -0.41 8.46
CA GLU A 136 17.08 0.25 8.02
C GLU A 136 16.78 1.41 7.04
N ALA A 137 15.89 1.17 6.08
CA ALA A 137 15.51 2.18 5.09
C ALA A 137 14.68 3.30 5.69
N VAL A 138 13.81 2.98 6.66
CA VAL A 138 13.07 3.96 7.44
C VAL A 138 14.04 4.85 8.20
N VAL A 139 14.92 4.30 9.04
CA VAL A 139 15.89 5.07 9.84
C VAL A 139 16.76 5.97 8.95
N LYS A 140 17.26 5.44 7.83
CA LYS A 140 18.04 6.22 6.86
C LYS A 140 17.23 7.38 6.28
N ASN A 141 15.97 7.15 5.93
CA ASN A 141 15.08 8.21 5.44
C ASN A 141 14.85 9.26 6.53
N LEU A 142 14.54 8.87 7.78
CA LEU A 142 14.36 9.78 8.91
C LEU A 142 15.61 10.65 9.16
N GLY A 143 16.80 10.06 9.07
CA GLY A 143 18.06 10.80 9.22
C GLY A 143 18.28 11.88 8.15
N LEU A 144 17.76 11.69 6.93
CA LEU A 144 17.78 12.70 5.88
C LEU A 144 16.80 13.85 6.17
N ILE A 145 15.65 13.56 6.77
CA ILE A 145 14.57 14.53 7.07
C ILE A 145 14.97 15.49 8.19
N VAL A 146 15.79 15.04 9.14
CA VAL A 146 16.28 15.90 10.24
C VAL A 146 17.20 17.02 9.73
N LYS A 147 17.80 16.87 8.54
CA LYS A 147 18.76 17.83 7.98
C LYS A 147 18.13 18.88 7.07
N ASP A 148 17.05 18.57 6.37
CA ASP A 148 16.31 19.47 5.48
C ASP A 148 14.85 18.95 5.37
N SER A 149 13.85 19.84 5.28
CA SER A 149 12.47 19.61 4.77
C SER A 149 11.25 19.67 5.76
N PRO A 150 10.01 19.97 5.25
CA PRO A 150 8.93 20.71 5.91
C PRO A 150 7.89 19.86 6.69
N ALA A 151 6.91 20.53 7.30
CA ALA A 151 5.92 20.01 8.27
C ALA A 151 5.20 18.69 7.93
N GLN A 152 4.96 18.38 6.65
CA GLN A 152 4.25 17.14 6.25
C GLN A 152 5.03 15.86 6.56
N LEU A 153 6.37 15.91 6.54
CA LEU A 153 7.22 14.76 6.82
C LEU A 153 7.36 14.50 8.33
N ARG A 154 7.23 15.57 9.15
CA ARG A 154 7.27 15.51 10.63
C ARG A 154 6.05 14.77 11.22
N ALA A 155 4.88 14.88 10.60
CA ALA A 155 3.67 14.17 11.03
C ALA A 155 3.78 12.65 10.82
N SER A 156 4.34 12.22 9.68
CA SER A 156 4.60 10.80 9.40
C SER A 156 5.68 10.23 10.33
N LEU A 157 6.70 11.03 10.66
CA LEU A 157 7.75 10.72 11.64
C LEU A 157 7.17 10.36 13.02
N CYS A 158 6.23 11.14 13.54
CA CYS A 158 5.62 10.89 14.84
C CYS A 158 4.84 9.58 14.87
N GLY A 159 4.11 9.24 13.81
CA GLY A 159 3.37 7.97 13.71
C GLY A 159 4.30 6.76 13.65
N VAL A 160 5.37 6.83 12.85
CA VAL A 160 6.36 5.74 12.72
C VAL A 160 7.15 5.57 14.02
N LEU A 161 7.65 6.66 14.62
CA LEU A 161 8.40 6.59 15.89
C LEU A 161 7.53 6.06 17.03
N CYS A 162 6.27 6.52 17.12
CA CYS A 162 5.34 6.04 18.14
C CYS A 162 5.08 4.54 17.96
N PHE A 163 4.86 4.07 16.73
CA PHE A 163 4.67 2.64 16.44
C PHE A 163 5.93 1.80 16.70
N LEU A 164 7.12 2.28 16.29
CA LEU A 164 8.38 1.58 16.57
C LEU A 164 8.65 1.52 18.08
N PHE A 165 8.38 2.59 18.84
CA PHE A 165 8.56 2.59 20.29
C PHE A 165 7.55 1.70 21.03
N THR A 166 6.28 1.67 20.61
CA THR A 166 5.25 0.87 21.29
C THR A 166 5.28 -0.60 20.89
N SER A 167 5.67 -0.93 19.65
CA SER A 167 5.53 -2.28 19.10
C SER A 167 6.84 -3.07 19.02
N ILE A 168 8.01 -2.41 19.01
CA ILE A 168 9.32 -3.09 18.87
C ILE A 168 10.16 -3.02 20.15
N PHE A 169 10.02 -1.95 20.94
CA PHE A 169 10.86 -1.75 22.14
C PHE A 169 10.20 -2.18 23.46
N TRP A 170 8.99 -2.74 23.43
CA TRP A 170 8.27 -3.26 24.61
C TRP A 170 7.97 -4.76 24.50
N LEU A 171 8.95 -5.51 24.03
CA LEU A 171 9.02 -6.98 24.03
C LEU A 171 10.42 -7.43 24.44
#